data_AF-A7S4R8-F1
#
_entry.id   AF-A7S4R8-F1
#
_cell.length_a   1.000
_cell.length_b   1.000
_cell.length_c   1.000
_cell.angle_alpha   90.00
_cell.angle_beta   90.00
_cell.angle_gamma   90.00
#
_symmetry.space_group_name_H-M   'P 1'
#
loop_
_entity.id
_entity.type
_entity.pdbx_description
1 polymer ?
#
loop_
_entity_poly.entity_id
_entity_poly.type
_entity_poly.pdbx_seq_one_letter_code
_entity_poly.pdbx_strand_id
1 'polypeptide(L)'
;MAKIALLATLLLVCLLQVHAFSGVWIKLNHGSVCFQAKSNKPGLLLPRHQGFLAAVKLVHKSGYVSCAGWSYRSHWGCKGLAYPLNMFVTNAKNQVIFPRVGMKFWPGNAGRWYSMDGFDSMSNDLVLQYGFDQAYYITPKSVLKVWYGEDLYGYTESDNRGKVCADVYGYFI
;
A
#
# COMPACT_ATOMS: atom_id res chain seq x y z
N MET A 1 -43.75 -25.11 -20.77
CA MET A 1 -43.73 -24.23 -19.59
C MET A 1 -42.49 -24.42 -18.70
N ALA A 2 -41.99 -25.64 -18.46
CA ALA A 2 -40.81 -25.86 -17.61
C ALA A 2 -39.46 -25.29 -18.12
N LYS A 3 -39.24 -25.20 -19.45
CA LYS A 3 -37.98 -24.67 -20.03
C LYS A 3 -37.79 -23.16 -19.90
N ILE A 4 -38.89 -22.40 -19.82
CA ILE A 4 -38.88 -20.93 -19.68
C ILE A 4 -38.56 -20.54 -18.24
N ALA A 5 -39.05 -21.32 -17.26
CA ALA A 5 -38.74 -21.13 -15.85
C ALA A 5 -37.25 -21.30 -15.54
N LEU A 6 -36.58 -22.27 -16.18
CA LEU A 6 -35.16 -22.56 -15.96
C LEU A 6 -34.23 -21.43 -16.45
N LEU A 7 -34.53 -20.83 -17.62
CA LEU A 7 -33.81 -19.66 -18.15
C LEU A 7 -34.03 -18.41 -17.30
N ALA A 8 -35.25 -18.20 -16.81
CA ALA A 8 -35.57 -17.08 -15.93
C ALA A 8 -34.81 -17.19 -14.59
N THR A 9 -34.69 -18.39 -14.02
CA THR A 9 -33.89 -18.62 -12.81
C THR A 9 -32.39 -18.45 -13.03
N LEU A 10 -31.83 -18.86 -14.18
CA LEU A 10 -30.41 -18.65 -14.49
C LEU A 10 -30.07 -17.16 -14.70
N LEU A 11 -30.96 -16.41 -15.35
CA LEU A 11 -30.81 -14.95 -15.51
C LEU A 11 -30.95 -14.20 -14.17
N LEU A 12 -31.86 -14.63 -13.29
CA LEU A 12 -32.03 -14.03 -11.97
C LEU A 12 -30.83 -14.31 -11.03
N VAL A 13 -30.21 -15.49 -11.12
CA VAL A 13 -28.97 -15.81 -10.39
C VAL A 13 -27.77 -15.05 -10.95
N CYS A 14 -27.72 -14.80 -12.27
CA CYS A 14 -26.66 -14.00 -12.91
C CYS A 14 -26.77 -12.49 -12.57
N LEU A 15 -27.98 -11.98 -12.35
CA LEU A 15 -28.23 -10.58 -11.96
C LEU A 15 -27.93 -10.28 -10.48
N LEU A 16 -27.88 -11.30 -9.60
CA LEU A 16 -27.66 -11.14 -8.16
C LEU A 16 -26.18 -11.18 -7.72
N GLN A 17 -25.22 -11.26 -8.65
CA GLN A 17 -23.79 -11.29 -8.30
C GLN A 17 -22.98 -10.07 -8.73
N VAL A 18 -23.62 -8.93 -9.00
CA VAL A 18 -22.90 -7.65 -8.99
C VAL A 18 -22.79 -7.19 -7.53
N HIS A 19 -21.99 -7.89 -6.73
CA HIS A 19 -21.53 -7.33 -5.47
C HIS A 19 -20.57 -6.20 -5.84
N ALA A 20 -21.06 -4.96 -5.81
CA ALA A 20 -20.19 -3.81 -5.70
C ALA A 20 -19.35 -4.04 -4.43
N PHE A 21 -18.05 -4.33 -4.60
CA PHE A 21 -17.11 -4.50 -3.48
C PHE A 21 -16.80 -3.17 -2.78
N SER A 22 -17.76 -2.23 -2.73
CA SER A 22 -17.58 -1.01 -1.97
C SER A 22 -17.61 -1.36 -0.48
N GLY A 23 -16.57 -0.91 0.24
CA GLY A 23 -16.52 -1.08 1.69
C GLY A 23 -15.74 -2.27 2.25
N VAL A 24 -15.06 -3.07 1.42
CA VAL A 24 -14.27 -4.23 1.89
C VAL A 24 -12.80 -4.10 1.48
N TRP A 25 -11.90 -4.56 2.35
CA TRP A 25 -10.47 -4.70 2.04
C TRP A 25 -10.24 -5.90 1.11
N ILE A 26 -9.78 -5.64 -0.11
CA ILE A 26 -9.50 -6.67 -1.11
C ILE A 26 -7.99 -6.83 -1.27
N LYS A 27 -7.47 -8.06 -1.16
CA LYS A 27 -6.05 -8.34 -1.38
C LYS A 27 -5.68 -8.07 -2.84
N LEU A 28 -4.68 -7.21 -3.07
CA LEU A 28 -4.27 -6.77 -4.41
C LEU A 28 -3.15 -7.64 -5.01
N ASN A 29 -2.36 -8.30 -4.17
CA ASN A 29 -1.20 -9.12 -4.55
C ASN A 29 -1.48 -10.63 -4.41
N HIS A 30 -0.87 -11.45 -5.28
CA HIS A 30 -0.90 -12.93 -5.12
C HIS A 30 0.22 -13.41 -4.20
N GLY A 31 1.48 -13.13 -4.55
CA GLY A 31 2.65 -13.32 -3.68
C GLY A 31 3.01 -12.04 -2.94
N SER A 32 3.79 -12.15 -1.87
CA SER A 32 4.18 -10.99 -1.05
C SER A 32 4.90 -9.93 -1.88
N VAL A 33 4.55 -8.66 -1.66
CA VAL A 33 5.23 -7.50 -2.23
C VAL A 33 6.42 -7.16 -1.35
N CYS A 34 7.63 -7.26 -1.88
CA CYS A 34 8.83 -7.02 -1.10
C CYS A 34 9.62 -5.82 -1.58
N PHE A 35 9.98 -4.93 -0.65
CA PHE A 35 10.75 -3.71 -0.91
C PHE A 35 12.00 -3.67 -0.02
N GLN A 36 13.01 -2.92 -0.45
CA GLN A 36 14.22 -2.65 0.33
C GLN A 36 14.28 -1.17 0.69
N ALA A 37 15.20 -0.83 1.60
CA ALA A 37 15.37 0.53 2.07
C ALA A 37 16.37 1.35 1.22
N LYS A 38 16.90 0.77 0.13
CA LYS A 38 17.86 1.46 -0.75
C LYS A 38 18.03 0.87 -2.16
N SER A 39 18.70 1.64 -3.00
CA SER A 39 19.24 1.25 -4.32
C SER A 39 18.19 1.01 -5.39
N ASN A 40 17.13 1.82 -5.39
CA ASN A 40 15.99 1.79 -6.29
C ASN A 40 15.28 0.43 -6.30
N LYS A 41 14.94 -0.12 -5.12
CA LYS A 41 14.40 -1.48 -4.97
C LYS A 41 12.99 -1.47 -4.35
N PRO A 42 11.99 -0.91 -5.06
CA PRO A 42 10.61 -1.00 -4.62
C PRO A 42 10.06 -2.41 -4.75
N GLY A 43 9.00 -2.66 -3.98
CA GLY A 43 8.13 -3.81 -4.21
C GLY A 43 7.12 -3.52 -5.30
N LEU A 44 7.10 -4.34 -6.35
CA LEU A 44 6.12 -4.19 -7.43
C LEU A 44 4.77 -4.78 -7.00
N LEU A 45 3.72 -3.99 -7.21
CA LEU A 45 2.33 -4.38 -6.98
C LEU A 45 1.56 -4.26 -8.30
N LEU A 46 1.09 -5.41 -8.78
CA LEU A 46 0.30 -5.54 -10.01
C LEU A 46 -1.15 -5.87 -9.61
N PRO A 47 -2.02 -4.86 -9.47
CA PRO A 47 -3.41 -5.09 -9.08
C PRO A 47 -4.15 -5.93 -10.12
N ARG A 48 -5.05 -6.80 -9.67
CA ARG A 48 -5.96 -7.57 -10.53
C ARG A 48 -7.37 -7.00 -10.61
N HIS A 49 -7.70 -6.12 -9.67
CA HIS A 49 -8.98 -5.43 -9.60
C HIS A 49 -8.85 -4.04 -10.21
N GLN A 50 -9.94 -3.58 -10.82
CA GLN A 50 -10.09 -2.20 -11.24
C GLN A 50 -11.06 -1.48 -10.31
N GLY A 51 -10.90 -0.16 -10.22
CA GLY A 51 -11.80 0.68 -9.44
C GLY A 51 -11.07 1.85 -8.80
N PHE A 52 -11.83 2.64 -8.04
CA PHE A 52 -11.35 3.79 -7.31
C PHE A 52 -10.81 3.36 -5.94
N LEU A 53 -9.51 3.50 -5.76
CA LEU A 53 -8.80 3.10 -4.55
C LEU A 53 -8.70 4.29 -3.58
N ALA A 54 -9.40 4.23 -2.46
CA ALA A 54 -9.40 5.28 -1.44
C ALA A 54 -8.25 5.09 -0.42
N ALA A 55 -7.86 3.85 -0.16
CA ALA A 55 -6.75 3.52 0.74
C ALA A 55 -6.07 2.20 0.37
N VAL A 56 -4.84 2.05 0.84
CA VAL A 56 -4.12 0.77 0.87
C VAL A 56 -3.76 0.39 2.29
N LYS A 57 -3.75 -0.90 2.59
CA LYS A 57 -3.28 -1.46 3.85
C LYS A 57 -2.13 -2.42 3.57
N LEU A 58 -0.95 -2.09 4.09
CA LEU A 58 0.22 -2.95 4.07
C LEU A 58 0.18 -3.84 5.31
N VAL A 59 0.19 -5.17 5.14
CA VAL A 59 0.21 -6.13 6.25
C VAL A 59 1.55 -6.83 6.24
N HIS A 60 2.31 -6.71 7.33
CA HIS A 60 3.65 -7.29 7.43
C HIS A 60 3.59 -8.83 7.30
N LYS A 61 4.54 -9.40 6.55
CA LYS A 61 4.71 -10.85 6.44
C LYS A 61 6.03 -11.31 7.01
N SER A 62 7.12 -10.60 6.68
CA SER A 62 8.46 -10.98 7.08
C SER A 62 9.47 -9.87 6.86
N GLY A 63 10.59 -9.96 7.59
CA GLY A 63 11.75 -9.10 7.38
C GLY A 63 11.63 -7.75 8.06
N TYR A 64 12.71 -6.97 7.95
CA TYR A 64 12.84 -5.64 8.52
C TYR A 64 13.65 -4.76 7.59
N VAL A 65 13.32 -3.48 7.61
CA VAL A 65 14.14 -2.39 7.07
C VAL A 65 14.74 -1.61 8.23
N SER A 66 15.81 -0.86 7.95
CA SER A 66 16.41 0.09 8.89
C SER A 66 17.00 1.26 8.10
N CYS A 67 16.83 2.47 8.63
CA CYS A 67 17.52 3.67 8.12
C CYS A 67 18.99 3.76 8.56
N ALA A 68 19.44 2.85 9.43
CA ALA A 68 20.83 2.81 9.89
C ALA A 68 21.15 1.41 10.47
N GLY A 69 21.53 1.35 11.74
CA GLY A 69 21.93 0.14 12.45
C GLY A 69 20.79 -0.80 12.84
N TRP A 70 21.14 -1.86 13.57
CA TRP A 70 20.20 -2.92 14.00
C TRP A 70 19.14 -2.45 14.99
N SER A 71 19.46 -1.46 15.83
CA SER A 71 18.55 -0.89 16.84
C SER A 71 17.32 -0.20 16.24
N TYR A 72 17.42 0.20 14.97
CA TYR A 72 16.41 0.99 14.28
C TYR A 72 15.47 0.16 13.39
N ARG A 73 15.61 -1.17 13.44
CA ARG A 73 14.80 -2.07 12.61
C ARG A 73 13.31 -1.89 12.83
N SER A 74 12.60 -1.87 11.71
CA SER A 74 11.15 -1.73 11.72
C SER A 74 10.52 -2.33 10.46
N HIS A 75 9.18 -2.36 10.42
CA HIS A 75 8.42 -2.79 9.25
C HIS A 75 8.28 -1.65 8.24
N TRP A 76 8.05 -0.42 8.71
CA TRP A 76 7.54 0.69 7.90
C TRP A 76 8.35 1.99 7.96
N GLY A 77 9.57 1.95 8.47
CA GLY A 77 10.43 3.13 8.56
C GLY A 77 11.63 2.91 9.46
N CYS A 78 11.74 3.68 10.55
CA CYS A 78 12.85 3.63 11.49
C CYS A 78 12.39 3.73 12.93
N LYS A 79 12.73 2.72 13.73
CA LYS A 79 12.27 2.59 15.12
C LYS A 79 12.91 3.65 16.02
N GLY A 80 12.12 4.23 16.92
CA GLY A 80 12.61 5.16 17.96
C GLY A 80 12.72 6.62 17.51
N LEU A 81 12.31 6.95 16.28
CA LEU A 81 12.20 8.33 15.81
C LEU A 81 10.82 8.91 16.15
N ALA A 82 10.75 10.24 16.34
CA ALA A 82 9.49 10.96 16.53
C ALA A 82 8.57 10.93 15.28
N TYR A 83 9.18 10.82 14.11
CA TYR A 83 8.51 10.64 12.81
C TYR A 83 8.93 9.29 12.22
N PRO A 84 8.38 8.17 12.71
CA PRO A 84 8.98 6.85 12.53
C PRO A 84 8.65 6.19 11.19
N LEU A 85 7.70 6.73 10.42
CA LEU A 85 7.22 6.14 9.16
C LEU A 85 7.90 6.75 7.95
N ASN A 86 8.17 5.90 6.95
CA ASN A 86 8.76 6.32 5.68
C ASN A 86 8.32 5.41 4.53
N MET A 87 7.03 5.12 4.46
CA MET A 87 6.45 4.30 3.38
C MET A 87 5.66 5.13 2.39
N PHE A 88 5.79 4.79 1.11
CA PHE A 88 4.99 5.39 0.04
C PHE A 88 4.56 4.33 -0.96
N VAL A 89 3.38 4.51 -1.56
CA VAL A 89 2.95 3.75 -2.73
C VAL A 89 2.86 4.70 -3.91
N THR A 90 3.57 4.40 -4.98
CA THR A 90 3.65 5.24 -6.18
C THR A 90 3.03 4.55 -7.40
N ASN A 91 2.79 5.31 -8.46
CA ASN A 91 2.55 4.75 -9.79
C ASN A 91 3.85 4.29 -10.47
N ALA A 92 3.75 3.84 -11.72
CA ALA A 92 4.86 3.41 -12.55
C ALA A 92 5.96 4.48 -12.72
N LYS A 93 5.59 5.76 -12.69
CA LYS A 93 6.47 6.93 -12.86
C LYS A 93 7.01 7.47 -11.53
N ASN A 94 6.92 6.70 -10.44
CA ASN A 94 7.35 7.08 -9.09
C ASN A 94 6.61 8.30 -8.51
N GLN A 95 5.43 8.65 -9.05
CA GLN A 95 4.58 9.68 -8.45
C GLN A 95 3.81 9.07 -7.28
N VAL A 96 3.93 9.67 -6.10
CA VAL A 96 3.25 9.20 -4.88
C VAL A 96 1.74 9.21 -5.08
N ILE A 97 1.09 8.09 -4.79
CA ILE A 97 -0.36 7.93 -4.74
C ILE A 97 -0.81 7.84 -3.28
N PHE A 98 -0.09 7.09 -2.44
CA PHE A 98 -0.41 6.96 -1.02
C PHE A 98 0.84 7.13 -0.15
N PRO A 99 0.69 7.66 1.08
CA PRO A 99 -0.48 8.40 1.57
C PRO A 99 -0.54 9.84 0.97
N ARG A 100 -1.74 10.42 0.93
CA ARG A 100 -2.00 11.83 0.56
C ARG A 100 -2.51 12.65 1.75
N VAL A 101 -3.15 11.99 2.70
CA VAL A 101 -3.75 12.59 3.90
C VAL A 101 -3.30 11.82 5.15
N GLY A 102 -3.51 12.43 6.33
CA GLY A 102 -3.24 11.80 7.62
C GLY A 102 -1.77 11.82 8.09
N MET A 103 -0.85 12.33 7.27
CA MET A 103 0.56 12.47 7.64
C MET A 103 0.86 13.79 8.34
N LYS A 104 1.74 13.74 9.34
CA LYS A 104 2.47 14.90 9.87
C LYS A 104 3.94 14.71 9.51
N PHE A 105 4.44 15.43 8.50
CA PHE A 105 5.83 15.32 8.06
C PHE A 105 6.79 15.96 9.06
N TRP A 106 8.00 15.39 9.18
CA TRP A 106 9.11 16.06 9.84
C TRP A 106 9.45 17.34 9.06
N PRO A 107 9.33 18.54 9.69
CA PRO A 107 9.68 19.80 9.05
C PRO A 107 11.11 19.82 8.49
N GLY A 108 11.26 20.28 7.23
CA GLY A 108 12.57 20.50 6.59
C GLY A 108 13.32 19.22 6.17
N ASN A 109 12.73 18.03 6.33
CA ASN A 109 13.40 16.78 6.01
C ASN A 109 13.15 16.34 4.55
N ALA A 110 14.24 16.12 3.79
CA ALA A 110 14.16 15.69 2.38
C ALA A 110 13.85 14.19 2.19
N GLY A 111 14.15 13.35 3.19
CA GLY A 111 13.80 11.92 3.23
C GLY A 111 12.30 11.64 3.41
N ARG A 112 11.49 12.69 3.65
CA ARG A 112 10.02 12.61 3.80
C ARG A 112 9.57 11.70 4.95
N TRP A 113 10.28 11.75 6.07
CA TRP A 113 9.86 11.10 7.32
C TRP A 113 8.54 11.70 7.85
N TYR A 114 7.63 10.86 8.35
CA TYR A 114 6.35 11.32 8.88
C TYR A 114 5.85 10.47 10.06
N SER A 115 4.87 11.00 10.77
CA SER A 115 4.06 10.28 11.75
C SER A 115 2.59 10.25 11.30
N MET A 116 1.85 9.25 11.76
CA MET A 116 0.41 9.10 11.54
C MET A 116 -0.23 8.62 12.84
N ASP A 117 -1.37 9.19 13.19
CA ASP A 117 -2.07 8.80 14.42
C ASP A 117 -2.55 7.34 14.31
N GLY A 118 -2.32 6.54 15.35
CA GLY A 118 -2.68 5.11 15.39
C GLY A 118 -1.68 4.15 14.74
N PHE A 119 -0.60 4.65 14.12
CA PHE A 119 0.44 3.81 13.50
C PHE A 119 1.84 4.21 13.94
N ASP A 120 2.72 3.23 14.02
CA ASP A 120 4.15 3.40 14.19
C ASP A 120 4.96 2.49 13.25
N SER A 121 6.28 2.61 13.29
CA SER A 121 7.17 1.81 12.43
C SER A 121 7.09 0.29 12.63
N MET A 122 6.52 -0.18 13.75
CA MET A 122 6.44 -1.59 14.17
C MET A 122 5.04 -2.19 14.06
N SER A 123 4.06 -1.39 13.65
CA SER A 123 2.67 -1.82 13.52
C SER A 123 2.57 -3.06 12.62
N ASN A 124 1.68 -4.00 12.95
CA ASN A 124 1.50 -5.22 12.14
C ASN A 124 0.93 -4.92 10.76
N ASP A 125 0.12 -3.87 10.67
CA ASP A 125 -0.33 -3.29 9.42
C ASP A 125 -0.23 -1.76 9.44
N LEU A 126 -0.21 -1.17 8.24
CA LEU A 126 -0.15 0.26 8.01
C LEU A 126 -1.16 0.66 6.94
N VAL A 127 -2.09 1.55 7.29
CA VAL A 127 -3.08 2.08 6.36
C VAL A 127 -2.63 3.43 5.81
N LEU A 128 -2.48 3.51 4.49
CA LEU A 128 -2.11 4.71 3.76
C LEU A 128 -3.30 5.18 2.93
N GLN A 129 -3.77 6.40 3.18
CA GLN A 129 -5.02 6.92 2.61
C GLN A 129 -4.74 7.91 1.48
N TYR A 130 -5.56 7.86 0.42
CA TYR A 130 -5.65 8.94 -0.58
C TYR A 130 -6.56 10.06 -0.06
N GLY A 131 -7.62 9.68 0.65
CA GLY A 131 -8.79 10.48 1.00
C GLY A 131 -10.04 9.62 0.76
N PHE A 132 -11.16 9.93 1.40
CA PHE A 132 -12.45 9.26 1.09
C PHE A 132 -13.36 10.14 0.22
N ASP A 133 -13.01 11.42 0.08
CA ASP A 133 -13.57 12.39 -0.85
C ASP A 133 -12.97 12.29 -2.26
N GLN A 134 -11.77 11.72 -2.37
CA GLN A 134 -11.07 11.45 -3.62
C GLN A 134 -10.51 10.02 -3.65
N ALA A 135 -10.30 9.46 -4.84
CA ALA A 135 -9.69 8.14 -4.96
C ALA A 135 -8.84 8.04 -6.23
N TYR A 136 -7.92 7.07 -6.22
CA TYR A 136 -7.05 6.81 -7.36
C TYR A 136 -7.58 5.65 -8.19
N TYR A 137 -7.90 5.89 -9.46
CA TYR A 137 -8.39 4.83 -10.34
C TYR A 137 -7.26 3.89 -10.78
N ILE A 138 -7.45 2.60 -10.57
CA ILE A 138 -6.52 1.56 -11.02
C ILE A 138 -7.19 0.59 -11.98
N THR A 139 -6.39 -0.08 -12.80
CA THR A 139 -6.80 -1.15 -13.71
C THR A 139 -5.81 -2.32 -13.60
N PRO A 140 -6.10 -3.50 -14.17
CA PRO A 140 -5.12 -4.59 -14.28
C PRO A 140 -3.84 -4.24 -15.05
N LYS A 141 -3.83 -3.13 -15.80
CA LYS A 141 -2.64 -2.61 -16.51
C LYS A 141 -1.85 -1.60 -15.67
N SER A 142 -2.38 -1.17 -14.53
CA SER A 142 -1.68 -0.26 -13.64
C SER A 142 -0.49 -0.96 -12.98
N VAL A 143 0.59 -0.22 -12.75
CA VAL A 143 1.74 -0.67 -11.96
C VAL A 143 1.85 0.24 -10.75
N LEU A 144 1.75 -0.35 -9.57
CA LEU A 144 1.99 0.31 -8.31
C LEU A 144 3.34 -0.16 -7.75
N LYS A 145 4.00 0.70 -6.96
CA LYS A 145 5.28 0.39 -6.32
C LYS A 145 5.24 0.77 -4.85
N VAL A 146 5.58 -0.16 -3.97
CA VAL A 146 5.75 0.08 -2.53
C VAL A 146 7.20 0.46 -2.27
N TRP A 147 7.42 1.64 -1.74
CA TRP A 147 8.72 2.26 -1.56
C TRP A 147 9.00 2.58 -0.10
N TYR A 148 10.26 2.40 0.26
CA TYR A 148 10.86 3.13 1.37
C TYR A 148 11.20 4.55 0.89
N GLY A 149 10.90 5.57 1.69
CA GLY A 149 10.95 6.98 1.27
C GLY A 149 12.36 7.45 0.92
N GLU A 150 13.35 7.15 1.76
CA GLU A 150 14.74 7.48 1.48
C GLU A 150 15.25 6.86 0.17
N ASP A 151 14.81 5.65 -0.16
CA ASP A 151 15.10 4.99 -1.44
C ASP A 151 14.42 5.73 -2.61
N LEU A 152 13.12 6.04 -2.46
CA LEU A 152 12.35 6.77 -3.47
C LEU A 152 12.93 8.15 -3.80
N TYR A 153 13.43 8.86 -2.78
CA TYR A 153 13.94 10.22 -2.90
C TYR A 153 15.46 10.31 -3.02
N GLY A 154 16.18 9.18 -2.98
CA GLY A 154 17.64 9.14 -3.01
C GLY A 154 18.29 9.92 -1.86
N TYR A 155 17.67 9.92 -0.68
CA TYR A 155 18.11 10.71 0.48
C TYR A 155 18.75 9.82 1.53
N THR A 156 20.04 10.06 1.82
CA THR A 156 20.81 9.39 2.88
C THR A 156 20.75 7.85 2.89
N GLU A 157 20.36 7.19 1.81
CA GLU A 157 20.07 5.74 1.80
C GLU A 157 21.30 4.80 1.90
N SER A 158 22.51 5.34 2.05
CA SER A 158 23.75 4.54 1.94
C SER A 158 23.96 3.61 3.16
N ASP A 159 23.55 4.04 4.35
CA ASP A 159 23.56 3.29 5.60
C ASP A 159 22.30 2.44 5.80
N ASN A 160 21.27 2.61 4.97
CA ASN A 160 20.05 1.80 4.99
C ASN A 160 20.31 0.31 4.75
N ARG A 161 19.51 -0.54 5.38
CA ARG A 161 19.63 -2.01 5.29
C ARG A 161 18.26 -2.68 5.27
N GLY A 162 18.25 -3.91 4.76
CA GLY A 162 17.14 -4.83 4.95
C GLY A 162 16.11 -4.85 3.83
N LYS A 163 15.12 -5.71 4.04
CA LYS A 163 14.04 -6.02 3.10
C LYS A 163 12.82 -6.42 3.92
N VAL A 164 11.67 -5.86 3.57
CA VAL A 164 10.37 -6.24 4.13
C VAL A 164 9.53 -6.83 3.00
N CYS A 165 8.74 -7.84 3.35
CA CYS A 165 7.69 -8.37 2.48
C CYS A 165 6.34 -8.18 3.16
N ALA A 166 5.35 -7.74 2.40
CA ALA A 166 4.02 -7.42 2.88
C ALA A 166 2.93 -7.97 1.93
N ASP A 167 1.76 -8.23 2.49
CA ASP A 167 0.53 -8.29 1.72
C ASP A 167 -0.05 -6.89 1.59
N VAL A 168 -0.66 -6.59 0.44
CA VAL A 168 -1.25 -5.27 0.17
C VAL A 168 -2.73 -5.44 -0.11
N TYR A 169 -3.56 -4.77 0.69
CA TYR A 169 -5.00 -4.71 0.50
C TYR A 169 -5.41 -3.34 0.01
N GLY A 170 -6.44 -3.28 -0.81
CA GLY A 170 -7.07 -2.05 -1.28
C GLY A 170 -8.47 -1.88 -0.74
N TYR A 171 -8.84 -0.65 -0.41
CA TYR A 171 -10.21 -0.26 -0.07
C TYR A 171 -10.81 0.51 -1.24
N PHE A 172 -11.84 -0.05 -1.86
CA PHE A 172 -12.51 0.52 -3.03
C PHE A 172 -13.77 1.27 -2.62
N ILE A 173 -14.03 2.39 -3.30
CA ILE A 173 -15.24 3.21 -3.16
C ILE A 173 -16.01 3.30 -4.48
#